data_AF-A0A417R703-F1
#
_entry.id   AF-A0A417R703-F1
#
_cell.length_a   1.000
_cell.length_b   1.000
_cell.length_c   1.000
_cell.angle_alpha   90.00
_cell.angle_beta   90.00
_cell.angle_gamma   90.00
#
_symmetry.space_group_name_H-M   'P 1'
#
loop_
_entity.id
_entity.type
_entity.pdbx_description
1 polymer ?
#
loop_
_entity_poly.entity_id
_entity_poly.type
_entity_poly.pdbx_seq_one_letter_code
_entity_poly.pdbx_strand_id
1 'polypeptide(L)'
;MPESQIYYMSELIERNLDEVLQQTEFSLINYIGLSPEEANRTINLALSRIIGRNSVSQQQKQPRTIRISTDSNPDYTLAEIPFC
;
A
#
# COMPACT_ATOMS: atom_id res chain seq x y z
N MET A 1 -14.82 -6.07 18.55
CA MET A 1 -14.74 -7.47 18.08
C MET A 1 -13.76 -8.19 18.99
N PRO A 2 -14.08 -9.36 19.56
CA PRO A 2 -13.14 -10.14 20.38
C PRO A 2 -11.89 -10.51 19.58
N GLU A 3 -10.71 -10.50 20.20
CA GLU A 3 -9.42 -10.83 19.55
C GLU A 3 -9.44 -12.21 18.86
N SER A 4 -10.12 -13.19 19.46
CA SER A 4 -10.28 -14.53 18.88
C SER A 4 -11.00 -14.52 17.53
N GLN A 5 -11.98 -13.62 17.35
CA GLN A 5 -12.68 -13.47 16.08
C GLN A 5 -11.80 -12.76 15.04
N ILE A 6 -10.98 -11.79 15.47
CA ILE A 6 -10.02 -11.12 14.58
C ILE A 6 -9.00 -12.14 14.07
N TYR A 7 -8.45 -12.97 14.96
CA TYR A 7 -7.48 -14.00 14.59
C TYR A 7 -8.06 -15.01 13.57
N TYR A 8 -9.25 -15.53 13.85
CA TYR A 8 -9.93 -16.45 12.92
C TYR A 8 -10.19 -15.81 11.55
N MET A 9 -10.64 -14.55 11.53
CA MET A 9 -10.86 -13.83 10.26
C MET A 9 -9.55 -13.56 9.53
N SER A 10 -8.45 -13.29 10.23
CA SER A 10 -7.13 -13.15 9.63
C SER A 10 -6.69 -14.43 8.93
N GLU A 11 -6.83 -15.60 9.58
CA GLU A 11 -6.48 -16.89 8.97
C GLU A 11 -7.29 -17.17 7.69
N LEU A 12 -8.59 -16.84 7.69
CA LEU A 12 -9.42 -16.98 6.50
C LEU A 12 -8.97 -16.06 5.35
N ILE A 13 -8.62 -14.82 5.68
CA ILE A 13 -8.14 -13.84 4.70
C ILE A 13 -6.78 -14.26 4.15
N GLU A 14 -5.87 -14.76 4.98
CA GLU A 14 -4.55 -15.24 4.57
C GLU A 14 -4.66 -16.38 3.55
N ARG A 15 -5.52 -17.37 3.82
CA ARG A 15 -5.74 -18.50 2.89
C ARG A 15 -6.34 -18.06 1.56
N ASN A 16 -7.30 -17.14 1.60
CA ASN A 16 -7.91 -16.60 0.39
C ASN A 16 -6.91 -15.78 -0.43
N LEU A 17 -6.05 -14.99 0.22
CA LEU A 17 -5.00 -14.24 -0.45
C LEU A 17 -3.98 -15.18 -1.10
N ASP A 18 -3.55 -16.25 -0.42
CA ASP A 18 -2.64 -17.24 -0.99
C ASP A 18 -3.19 -17.87 -2.27
N GLU A 19 -4.46 -18.27 -2.28
CA GLU A 19 -5.12 -18.83 -3.47
C GLU A 19 -5.16 -17.83 -4.63
N VAL A 20 -5.53 -16.57 -4.37
CA VAL A 20 -5.55 -15.51 -5.40
C VAL A 20 -4.15 -15.25 -5.95
N LEU A 21 -3.12 -15.27 -5.10
CA LEU A 21 -1.74 -15.05 -5.52
C LEU A 21 -1.23 -16.19 -6.41
N GLN A 22 -1.53 -17.44 -6.06
CA GLN A 22 -1.19 -18.60 -6.89
C GLN A 22 -1.88 -18.55 -8.26
N GLN A 23 -3.16 -18.22 -8.32
CA GLN A 23 -3.89 -18.07 -9.59
C GLN A 23 -3.34 -16.91 -10.42
N THR A 24 -2.93 -15.83 -9.77
CA THR A 24 -2.31 -14.68 -10.42
C THR A 24 -0.96 -15.06 -11.02
N GLU A 25 -0.10 -15.74 -10.26
CA GLU A 25 1.20 -16.23 -10.72
C GLU A 25 1.01 -17.17 -11.93
N PHE A 26 0.09 -18.13 -11.82
CA PHE A 26 -0.26 -19.01 -12.93
C PHE A 26 -0.67 -18.22 -14.18
N SER A 27 -1.50 -17.18 -14.03
CA SER A 27 -1.97 -16.38 -15.15
C SER A 27 -0.85 -15.54 -15.78
N LEU A 28 0.04 -14.96 -14.97
CA LEU A 28 1.20 -14.21 -15.42
C LEU A 28 2.16 -15.10 -16.24
N ILE A 29 2.37 -16.34 -15.81
CA ILE A 29 3.23 -17.28 -16.52
C ILE A 29 2.55 -17.76 -17.81
N ASN A 30 1.32 -18.26 -17.73
CA ASN A 30 0.70 -19.00 -18.84
C ASN A 30 0.01 -18.10 -19.87
N TYR A 31 -0.50 -16.92 -19.48
CA TYR A 31 -1.23 -16.04 -20.39
C TYR A 31 -0.45 -14.79 -20.79
N ILE A 32 0.40 -14.27 -19.90
CA ILE A 32 1.28 -13.13 -20.22
C ILE A 32 2.65 -13.60 -20.71
N GLY A 33 3.09 -14.82 -20.36
CA GLY A 33 4.36 -15.38 -20.80
C GLY A 33 5.56 -14.92 -19.97
N LEU A 34 5.34 -14.47 -18.72
CA LEU A 34 6.44 -14.13 -17.82
C LEU A 34 7.17 -15.40 -17.35
N SER A 35 8.46 -15.28 -17.08
CA SER A 35 9.16 -16.31 -16.31
C SER A 35 8.63 -16.37 -14.87
N PRO A 36 8.78 -17.50 -14.16
CA PRO A 36 8.36 -17.60 -12.76
C PRO A 36 8.99 -16.53 -11.86
N GLU A 37 10.27 -16.19 -12.10
CA GLU A 37 10.97 -15.14 -11.34
C GLU A 37 10.36 -13.76 -11.57
N GLU A 38 10.04 -13.41 -12.83
CA GLU A 38 9.40 -12.14 -13.18
C GLU A 38 7.97 -12.05 -12.63
N ALA A 39 7.20 -13.14 -12.68
CA ALA A 39 5.86 -13.21 -12.13
C ALA A 39 5.89 -12.97 -10.61
N ASN A 40 6.74 -13.70 -9.89
CA ASN A 40 6.93 -13.53 -8.44
C ASN A 40 7.40 -12.11 -8.08
N ARG A 41 8.36 -11.54 -8.82
CA ARG A 41 8.84 -10.16 -8.60
C ARG A 41 7.72 -9.13 -8.82
N THR A 42 6.90 -9.34 -9.85
CA THR A 42 5.77 -8.46 -10.18
C THR A 42 4.71 -8.49 -9.07
N ILE A 43 4.36 -9.68 -8.60
CA ILE A 43 3.42 -9.88 -7.50
C ILE A 43 3.91 -9.20 -6.22
N ASN A 44 5.17 -9.44 -5.82
CA ASN A 44 5.74 -8.85 -4.61
C ASN A 44 5.79 -7.31 -4.69
N LEU A 45 6.14 -6.76 -5.86
CA LEU A 45 6.12 -5.31 -6.07
C LEU A 45 4.70 -4.73 -5.96
N ALA A 46 3.70 -5.43 -6.50
CA ALA A 46 2.31 -5.01 -6.41
C ALA A 46 1.80 -5.06 -4.96
N LEU A 47 2.05 -6.14 -4.23
CA LEU A 47 1.68 -6.29 -2.83
C LEU A 47 2.33 -5.22 -1.95
N SER A 48 3.64 -4.96 -2.12
CA SER A 48 4.34 -3.90 -1.40
C SER A 48 3.68 -2.53 -1.62
N ARG A 49 3.27 -2.23 -2.85
CA ARG A 49 2.55 -0.98 -3.17
C ARG A 49 1.16 -0.92 -2.54
N ILE A 50 0.42 -2.04 -2.53
CA ILE A 50 -0.93 -2.11 -1.94
C ILE A 50 -0.84 -1.90 -0.41
N ILE A 51 0.05 -2.63 0.26
CA ILE A 51 0.28 -2.50 1.70
C ILE A 51 0.76 -1.07 2.03
N GLY A 52 1.71 -0.54 1.26
CA GLY A 52 2.20 0.83 1.40
C GLY A 52 1.13 1.91 1.19
N ARG A 53 0.17 1.70 0.27
CA ARG A 53 -0.97 2.60 0.09
C ARG A 53 -1.90 2.56 1.30
N ASN A 54 -2.14 1.38 1.87
CA ASN A 54 -3.04 1.21 3.02
C ASN A 54 -2.43 1.82 4.29
N SER A 55 -1.11 1.76 4.48
CA SER A 55 -0.43 2.41 5.60
C SER A 55 -0.40 3.94 5.48
N VAL A 56 -0.18 4.49 4.28
CA VAL A 56 -0.26 5.95 4.03
C VAL A 56 -1.70 6.46 4.19
N SER A 57 -2.70 5.70 3.74
CA SER A 57 -4.12 6.07 3.87
C SER A 57 -4.57 6.13 5.33
N GLN A 58 -3.97 5.31 6.22
CA GLN A 58 -4.21 5.40 7.66
C GLN A 58 -3.48 6.57 8.33
N GLN A 59 -2.38 7.07 7.74
CA GLN A 59 -1.58 8.18 8.26
C GLN A 59 -1.88 9.55 7.65
N GLN A 60 -2.68 9.63 6.59
CA GLN A 60 -3.19 10.90 6.09
C GLN A 60 -4.22 11.47 7.08
N LYS A 61 -3.72 12.18 8.11
CA LYS A 61 -4.37 13.41 8.53
C LYS A 61 -4.60 14.20 7.24
N GLN A 62 -5.86 14.49 6.93
CA GLN A 62 -6.19 15.37 5.81
C GLN A 62 -5.22 16.56 5.82
N PRO A 63 -4.57 16.89 4.70
CA PRO A 63 -3.65 18.02 4.66
C PRO A 63 -4.39 19.23 5.21
N ARG A 64 -3.89 19.80 6.31
CA ARG A 64 -4.56 20.91 7.03
C ARG A 64 -4.08 22.27 6.53
N THR A 65 -2.82 22.36 6.10
CA THR A 65 -2.22 23.60 5.63
C THR A 65 -1.17 23.32 4.53
N ILE A 66 -0.99 24.26 3.61
CA ILE A 66 0.22 24.39 2.78
C ILE A 66 1.12 25.42 3.46
N ARG A 67 2.42 25.11 3.57
CA ARG A 67 3.45 26.08 3.96
C ARG A 67 4.36 26.38 2.79
N ILE A 68 4.59 27.66 2.53
CA ILE A 68 5.56 28.16 1.56
C ILE A 68 6.74 28.70 2.36
N SER A 69 7.92 28.13 2.18
CA SER A 69 9.17 28.59 2.81
C SER A 69 10.23 28.87 1.75
N THR A 70 11.29 29.58 2.14
CA THR A 70 12.46 29.80 1.27
C THR A 70 13.42 28.62 1.36
N ASP A 71 14.09 28.30 0.25
CA ASP A 71 15.16 27.28 0.21
C ASP A 71 16.30 27.60 1.20
N SER A 72 16.53 28.88 1.49
CA SER A 72 17.55 29.34 2.45
C SER A 72 17.25 29.03 3.91
N ASN A 73 15.99 28.81 4.29
CA ASN A 73 15.62 28.46 5.67
C ASN A 73 14.24 27.76 5.68
N PRO A 74 14.20 26.42 5.80
CA PRO A 74 12.95 25.66 5.80
C PRO A 74 12.10 25.89 7.06
N ASP A 75 12.69 26.41 8.14
CA ASP A 75 11.98 26.72 9.38
C ASP A 75 11.28 28.10 9.33
N TYR A 76 11.60 28.94 8.33
CA TYR A 76 10.97 30.24 8.13
C TYR A 76 9.86 30.16 7.07
N THR A 77 8.61 30.18 7.53
CA THR A 77 7.42 30.11 6.66
C THR A 77 7.02 31.50 6.17
N LEU A 78 7.03 31.72 4.86
CA LEU A 78 6.57 32.95 4.20
C LEU A 78 5.04 33.06 4.20
N ALA A 79 4.36 31.93 4.01
CA ALA A 79 2.90 31.89 4.01
C ALA A 79 2.40 30.51 4.44
N GLU A 80 1.32 30.48 5.21
CA GLU A 80 0.59 29.26 5.58
C GLU A 80 -0.86 29.41 5.11
N ILE A 81 -1.30 28.53 4.20
CA ILE A 81 -2.64 28.52 3.63
C ILE A 81 -3.40 27.36 4.25
N PRO A 82 -4.42 27.59 5.10
CA PRO A 82 -5.25 26.53 5.63
C PRO A 82 -6.17 25.97 4.55
N PHE A 83 -6.36 24.66 4.57
CA PHE A 83 -7.39 24.00 3.78
C PHE A 83 -8.71 24.00 4.59
N CYS A 84 -9.76 24.55 4.00
CA CYS A 84 -11.11 24.61 4.56
C CYS A 84 -11.82 23.25 4.48
#